data_AF-A0A3E2BMX4-F1
#
_entry.id   AF-A0A3E2BMX4-F1
#
_cell.length_a   1.000
_cell.length_b   1.000
_cell.length_c   1.000
_cell.angle_alpha   90.00
_cell.angle_beta   90.00
_cell.angle_gamma   90.00
#
_symmetry.space_group_name_H-M   'P 1'
#
loop_
_entity.id
_entity.type
_entity.pdbx_description
1 polymer ?
#
loop_
_entity_poly.entity_id
_entity_poly.type
_entity_poly.pdbx_seq_one_letter_code
_entity_poly.pdbx_strand_id
1 'polypeptide(L)'
;MKPMDFNFEVKVKSAYEALAQSVSLFKTYLDDNTAASGPEYYRAKSLLKEGKLFFEEVLKEARKLLGPLPPYSTPEYAKWREETARDIKLALGDKIDYEEIKKLLLSDACLPRLFSAEELEAYLKKYFENQGKGKRKMENLKCRIAIARLDDLIHEGEELLQKAQKKLQSAL
;
A
#
# COMPACT_ATOMS: atom_id res chain seq x y z
N MET A 1 -22.01 0.54 -22.42
CA MET A 1 -20.57 0.68 -22.08
C MET A 1 -20.32 -0.06 -20.78
N LYS A 2 -19.23 -0.83 -20.67
CA LYS A 2 -18.87 -1.51 -19.41
C LYS A 2 -18.50 -0.46 -18.37
N PRO A 3 -18.89 -0.62 -17.10
CA PRO A 3 -18.41 0.25 -16.05
C PRO A 3 -16.89 0.18 -15.95
N MET A 4 -16.25 1.34 -15.84
CA MET A 4 -14.80 1.44 -15.62
C MET A 4 -14.49 0.95 -14.21
N ASP A 5 -13.73 -0.13 -14.13
CA ASP A 5 -13.53 -0.88 -12.90
C ASP A 5 -12.29 -0.38 -12.17
N PHE A 6 -12.48 0.55 -11.23
CA PHE A 6 -11.40 1.08 -10.39
C PHE A 6 -11.08 0.05 -9.30
N ASN A 7 -9.97 -0.66 -9.48
CA ASN A 7 -9.61 -1.81 -8.66
C ASN A 7 -8.60 -1.49 -7.56
N PHE A 8 -8.54 -0.23 -7.09
CA PHE A 8 -7.49 0.23 -6.17
C PHE A 8 -7.33 -0.65 -4.93
N GLU A 9 -8.40 -0.92 -4.18
CA GLU A 9 -8.33 -1.72 -2.95
C GLU A 9 -7.94 -3.19 -3.24
N VAL A 10 -8.40 -3.75 -4.36
CA VAL A 10 -8.04 -5.10 -4.81
C VAL A 10 -6.54 -5.18 -5.10
N LYS A 11 -5.99 -4.18 -5.79
CA LYS A 11 -4.56 -4.10 -6.08
C LYS A 11 -3.73 -3.88 -4.81
N VAL A 12 -4.21 -3.04 -3.88
CA VAL A 12 -3.56 -2.83 -2.57
C VAL A 12 -3.52 -4.13 -1.79
N LYS A 13 -4.62 -4.86 -1.72
CA LYS A 13 -4.70 -6.16 -1.06
C LYS A 13 -3.70 -7.16 -1.66
N SER A 14 -3.68 -7.27 -2.99
CA SER A 14 -2.78 -8.21 -3.70
C SER A 14 -1.30 -7.88 -3.44
N ALA A 15 -0.94 -6.60 -3.49
CA ALA A 15 0.41 -6.13 -3.17
C ALA A 15 0.77 -6.45 -1.72
N TYR A 16 -0.12 -6.15 -0.77
CA TYR A 16 0.12 -6.38 0.65
C TYR A 16 0.32 -7.86 0.96
N GLU A 17 -0.55 -8.74 0.45
CA GLU A 17 -0.46 -10.19 0.69
C GLU A 17 0.87 -10.75 0.20
N ALA A 18 1.31 -10.38 -1.01
CA ALA A 18 2.59 -10.83 -1.55
C ALA A 18 3.79 -10.28 -0.75
N LEU A 19 3.79 -8.98 -0.43
CA LEU A 19 4.88 -8.32 0.27
C LEU A 19 5.00 -8.79 1.73
N ALA A 20 3.88 -8.87 2.46
CA ALA A 20 3.87 -9.32 3.85
C ALA A 20 4.34 -10.78 3.97
N GLN A 21 3.88 -11.65 3.06
CA GLN A 21 4.36 -13.04 3.00
C GLN A 21 5.85 -13.12 2.65
N SER A 22 6.32 -12.29 1.72
CA SER A 22 7.75 -12.21 1.38
C SER A 22 8.59 -11.83 2.60
N VAL A 23 8.21 -10.78 3.33
CA VAL A 23 8.91 -10.32 4.54
C VAL A 23 8.93 -11.42 5.59
N SER A 24 7.80 -12.07 5.85
CA SER A 24 7.70 -13.18 6.81
C SER A 24 8.60 -14.36 6.44
N LEU A 25 8.63 -14.75 5.16
CA LEU A 25 9.49 -15.84 4.69
C LEU A 25 10.98 -15.48 4.75
N PHE A 26 11.37 -14.25 4.43
CA PHE A 26 12.77 -13.85 4.62
C PHE A 26 13.17 -13.87 6.10
N LYS A 27 12.32 -13.41 7.01
CA LYS A 27 12.58 -13.49 8.46
C LYS A 27 12.77 -14.94 8.90
N THR A 28 11.91 -15.84 8.41
CA THR A 28 12.00 -17.28 8.68
C THR A 28 13.30 -17.88 8.12
N TYR A 29 13.66 -17.53 6.88
CA TYR A 29 14.90 -18.00 6.26
C TYR A 29 16.15 -17.49 6.99
N LEU A 30 16.11 -16.28 7.54
CA LEU A 30 17.21 -15.68 8.27
C LEU A 30 17.37 -16.22 9.70
N ASP A 31 16.37 -16.95 10.23
CA ASP A 31 16.50 -17.68 11.50
C ASP A 31 17.65 -18.70 11.40
N ASP A 32 18.47 -18.80 12.45
CA ASP A 32 19.64 -19.67 12.50
C ASP A 32 19.29 -21.16 12.37
N ASN A 33 18.05 -21.55 12.70
CA ASN A 33 17.56 -22.91 12.57
C ASN A 33 17.20 -23.29 11.13
N THR A 34 17.09 -22.32 10.22
CA THR A 34 16.76 -22.57 8.81
C THR A 34 18.05 -22.77 8.00
N ALA A 35 18.16 -23.91 7.30
CA ALA A 35 19.28 -24.19 6.44
C ALA A 35 19.42 -23.16 5.30
N ALA A 36 20.65 -22.80 4.93
CA ALA A 36 20.91 -21.86 3.84
C ALA A 36 20.44 -22.38 2.47
N SER A 37 20.26 -23.69 2.30
CA SER A 37 19.67 -24.31 1.11
C SER A 37 18.13 -24.35 1.14
N GLY A 38 17.50 -23.71 2.13
CA GLY A 38 16.05 -23.73 2.33
C GLY A 38 15.25 -23.13 1.17
N PRO A 39 14.10 -23.71 0.80
CA PRO A 39 13.24 -23.19 -0.27
C PRO A 39 12.64 -21.80 0.03
N GLU A 40 12.65 -21.38 1.30
CA GLU A 40 12.10 -20.11 1.78
C GLU A 40 12.76 -18.91 1.09
N TYR A 41 14.07 -18.97 0.81
CA TYR A 41 14.79 -17.89 0.14
C TYR A 41 14.20 -17.59 -1.24
N TYR A 42 14.06 -18.62 -2.08
CA TYR A 42 13.59 -18.44 -3.45
C TYR A 42 12.10 -18.07 -3.49
N ARG A 43 11.30 -18.64 -2.58
CA ARG A 43 9.88 -18.28 -2.45
C ARG A 43 9.71 -16.82 -2.02
N ALA A 44 10.44 -16.37 -1.00
CA ALA A 44 10.42 -14.99 -0.56
C ALA A 44 10.84 -14.03 -1.69
N LYS A 45 11.94 -14.33 -2.39
CA LYS A 45 12.40 -13.54 -3.53
C LYS A 45 11.36 -13.44 -4.65
N SER A 46 10.66 -14.52 -4.96
CA SER A 46 9.59 -14.52 -5.98
C SER A 46 8.43 -13.63 -5.56
N LEU A 47 7.96 -13.76 -4.30
CA LEU A 47 6.88 -12.95 -3.75
C LEU A 47 7.24 -11.46 -3.67
N LEU A 48 8.49 -11.11 -3.33
CA LEU A 48 8.95 -9.72 -3.36
C LEU A 48 8.84 -9.13 -4.77
N LYS A 49 9.24 -9.89 -5.79
CA LYS A 49 9.13 -9.45 -7.18
C LYS A 49 7.67 -9.26 -7.59
N GLU A 50 6.81 -10.20 -7.26
CA GLU A 50 5.37 -10.14 -7.54
C GLU A 50 4.70 -8.96 -6.83
N GLY A 51 5.01 -8.77 -5.54
CA GLY A 51 4.48 -7.66 -4.73
C GLY A 51 4.83 -6.29 -5.32
N LYS A 52 6.05 -6.11 -5.85
CA LYS A 52 6.44 -4.88 -6.56
C LYS A 52 5.63 -4.64 -7.83
N LEU A 53 5.31 -5.70 -8.59
CA LEU A 53 4.46 -5.58 -9.77
C LEU A 53 3.05 -5.13 -9.39
N PHE A 54 2.45 -5.71 -8.35
CA PHE A 54 1.15 -5.25 -7.84
C PHE A 54 1.22 -3.82 -7.31
N PHE A 55 2.31 -3.42 -6.65
CA PHE A 55 2.50 -2.05 -6.20
C PHE A 55 2.51 -1.04 -7.36
N GLU A 56 3.14 -1.36 -8.49
CA GLU A 56 3.05 -0.52 -9.69
C GLU A 56 1.60 -0.37 -10.20
N GLU A 57 0.79 -1.43 -10.12
CA GLU A 57 -0.63 -1.36 -10.45
C GLU A 57 -1.41 -0.48 -9.46
N VAL A 58 -1.10 -0.56 -8.16
CA VAL A 58 -1.66 0.35 -7.14
C VAL A 58 -1.38 1.80 -7.50
N LEU A 59 -0.15 2.13 -7.89
CA LEU A 59 0.22 3.50 -8.28
C LEU A 59 -0.51 3.96 -9.55
N LYS A 60 -0.73 3.06 -10.52
CA LYS A 60 -1.53 3.34 -11.72
C LYS A 60 -2.97 3.65 -11.37
N GLU A 61 -3.61 2.85 -10.52
CA GLU A 61 -4.99 3.08 -10.08
C GLU A 61 -5.13 4.35 -9.24
N ALA A 62 -4.19 4.59 -8.31
CA ALA A 62 -4.16 5.83 -7.54
C ALA A 62 -4.04 7.07 -8.43
N ARG A 63 -3.24 7.01 -9.50
CA ARG A 63 -3.11 8.11 -10.46
C ARG A 63 -4.40 8.34 -11.26
N LYS A 64 -5.11 7.29 -11.66
CA LYS A 64 -6.41 7.41 -12.34
C LYS A 64 -7.46 8.08 -11.43
N LEU A 65 -7.47 7.71 -10.15
CA LEU A 65 -8.44 8.19 -9.17
C LEU A 65 -8.14 9.59 -8.64
N LEU A 66 -6.87 9.92 -8.42
CA LEU A 66 -6.47 11.12 -7.65
C LEU A 66 -5.55 12.07 -8.42
N GLY A 67 -5.05 11.67 -9.59
CA GLY A 67 -4.16 12.49 -10.43
C GLY A 67 -4.87 13.62 -11.19
N PRO A 68 -4.17 14.41 -12.01
CA PRO A 68 -4.84 15.33 -12.93
C PRO A 68 -5.74 14.56 -13.90
N LEU A 69 -6.90 15.13 -14.25
CA LEU A 69 -7.74 14.56 -15.32
C LEU A 69 -6.95 14.56 -16.63
N PRO A 70 -6.92 13.46 -17.39
CA PRO A 70 -6.39 13.46 -18.73
C PRO A 70 -7.02 14.57 -19.60
N PRO A 71 -6.28 15.21 -20.52
CA PRO A 71 -6.80 16.31 -21.34
C PRO A 71 -8.04 15.94 -22.17
N TYR A 72 -8.18 14.65 -22.49
CA TYR A 72 -9.26 14.06 -23.27
C TYR A 72 -10.37 13.45 -22.41
N SER A 73 -10.44 13.78 -21.12
CA SER A 73 -11.48 13.26 -20.21
C SER A 73 -12.85 13.79 -20.57
N THR A 74 -13.84 12.90 -20.71
CA THR A 74 -15.24 13.32 -20.88
C THR A 74 -15.84 13.75 -19.53
N PRO A 75 -16.92 14.54 -19.52
CA PRO A 75 -17.65 14.88 -18.29
C PRO A 75 -18.12 13.65 -17.51
N GLU A 76 -18.52 12.58 -18.19
CA GLU A 76 -18.92 11.31 -17.58
C GLU A 76 -17.75 10.65 -16.86
N TYR A 77 -16.56 10.63 -17.47
CA TYR A 77 -15.35 10.10 -16.83
C TYR A 77 -15.01 10.87 -15.55
N ALA A 78 -15.10 12.21 -15.58
CA ALA A 78 -14.86 13.02 -14.40
C ALA A 78 -15.85 12.70 -13.27
N LYS A 79 -17.15 12.57 -13.62
CA LYS A 79 -18.20 12.22 -12.66
C LYS A 79 -17.98 10.83 -12.04
N TRP A 80 -17.69 9.83 -12.86
CA TRP A 80 -17.44 8.45 -12.40
C TRP A 80 -16.24 8.35 -11.48
N ARG A 81 -15.17 9.05 -11.83
CA ARG A 81 -13.96 9.11 -11.02
C ARG A 81 -14.26 9.72 -9.65
N GLU A 82 -15.04 10.79 -9.60
CA GLU A 82 -15.43 11.44 -8.36
C GLU A 82 -16.36 10.55 -7.51
N GLU A 83 -17.38 9.93 -8.12
CA GLU A 83 -18.27 8.96 -7.47
C GLU A 83 -17.47 7.80 -6.87
N THR A 84 -16.57 7.21 -7.65
CA THR A 84 -15.73 6.10 -7.17
C THR A 84 -14.86 6.54 -6.01
N ALA A 85 -14.18 7.70 -6.11
CA ALA A 85 -13.34 8.20 -5.02
C ALA A 85 -14.13 8.45 -3.71
N ARG A 86 -15.42 8.81 -3.81
CA ARG A 86 -16.31 8.90 -2.64
C ARG A 86 -16.70 7.53 -2.10
N ASP A 87 -17.05 6.58 -2.96
CA ASP A 87 -17.50 5.23 -2.57
C ASP A 87 -16.41 4.48 -1.79
N ILE A 88 -15.17 4.55 -2.25
CA ILE A 88 -14.02 3.98 -1.51
C ILE A 88 -13.48 4.89 -0.40
N LYS A 89 -14.26 5.91 0.00
CA LYS A 89 -13.95 6.87 1.07
C LYS A 89 -12.54 7.46 0.97
N LEU A 90 -12.04 7.65 -0.25
CA LEU A 90 -10.77 8.35 -0.45
C LEU A 90 -10.97 9.83 -0.17
N ALA A 91 -12.06 10.39 -0.67
CA ALA A 91 -12.41 11.81 -0.53
C ALA A 91 -12.90 12.14 0.89
N LEU A 92 -11.96 12.39 1.81
CA LEU A 92 -12.19 13.11 3.06
C LEU A 92 -12.43 14.60 2.74
N GLY A 93 -13.60 15.14 3.09
CA GLY A 93 -13.95 16.54 2.86
C GLY A 93 -13.05 17.55 3.60
N ASP A 94 -13.24 18.83 3.31
CA ASP A 94 -12.34 19.92 3.74
C ASP A 94 -12.34 20.24 5.25
N LYS A 95 -13.28 19.67 6.03
CA LYS A 95 -13.45 19.92 7.46
C LYS A 95 -13.69 18.63 8.23
N ILE A 96 -12.63 17.86 8.46
CA ILE A 96 -12.68 16.67 9.31
C ILE A 96 -11.54 16.79 10.34
N ASP A 97 -11.87 16.66 11.62
CA ASP A 97 -10.88 16.69 12.69
C ASP A 97 -10.09 15.35 12.78
N TYR A 98 -8.99 15.35 13.52
CA TYR A 98 -8.11 14.18 13.62
C TYR A 98 -8.83 12.94 14.14
N GLU A 99 -9.71 13.08 15.13
CA GLU A 99 -10.39 11.97 15.79
C GLU A 99 -11.47 11.37 14.89
N GLU A 100 -12.17 12.21 14.12
CA GLU A 100 -13.10 11.76 13.08
C GLU A 100 -12.39 10.99 11.98
N ILE A 101 -11.24 11.48 11.50
CA ILE A 101 -10.43 10.75 10.51
C ILE A 101 -9.95 9.43 11.09
N LYS A 102 -9.44 9.43 12.33
CA LYS A 102 -9.00 8.21 13.01
C LYS A 102 -10.11 7.16 13.04
N LYS A 103 -11.32 7.54 13.45
CA LYS A 103 -12.50 6.66 13.44
C LYS A 103 -12.83 6.16 12.04
N LEU A 104 -12.77 7.04 11.02
CA LEU A 104 -13.03 6.67 9.62
C LEU A 104 -12.00 5.65 9.10
N LEU A 105 -10.71 5.84 9.39
CA LEU A 105 -9.66 4.92 8.94
C LEU A 105 -9.70 3.58 9.68
N LEU A 106 -9.99 3.59 10.98
CA LEU A 106 -10.10 2.35 11.78
C LEU A 106 -11.35 1.53 11.42
N SER A 107 -12.41 2.19 10.93
CA SER A 107 -13.64 1.53 10.44
C SER A 107 -13.61 1.24 8.94
N ASP A 108 -12.49 1.51 8.27
CA ASP A 108 -12.33 1.25 6.85
C ASP A 108 -12.27 -0.26 6.54
N ALA A 109 -12.75 -0.67 5.37
CA ALA A 109 -12.74 -2.09 4.98
C ALA A 109 -11.35 -2.57 4.53
N CYS A 110 -10.48 -1.66 4.09
CA CYS A 110 -9.17 -1.96 3.51
C CYS A 110 -8.04 -1.73 4.50
N LEU A 111 -7.94 -0.54 5.11
CA LEU A 111 -6.77 -0.15 5.91
C LEU A 111 -6.51 -1.05 7.13
N PRO A 112 -7.49 -1.44 7.97
CA PRO A 112 -7.24 -2.31 9.12
C PRO A 112 -6.72 -3.71 8.76
N ARG A 113 -6.74 -4.10 7.48
CA ARG A 113 -6.13 -5.35 6.99
C ARG A 113 -4.64 -5.21 6.68
N LEU A 114 -4.14 -3.98 6.53
CA LEU A 114 -2.76 -3.67 6.15
C LEU A 114 -1.87 -3.35 7.37
N PHE A 115 -2.49 -3.03 8.50
CA PHE A 115 -1.84 -2.48 9.69
C PHE A 115 -2.43 -3.11 10.96
N SER A 116 -1.65 -3.11 12.05
CA SER A 116 -2.24 -3.08 13.39
C SER A 116 -2.93 -1.74 13.67
N ALA A 117 -3.76 -1.67 14.71
CA ALA A 117 -4.42 -0.42 15.09
C ALA A 117 -3.39 0.67 15.46
N GLU A 118 -2.34 0.29 16.19
CA GLU A 118 -1.26 1.17 16.63
C GLU A 118 -0.43 1.67 15.45
N GLU A 119 -0.11 0.77 14.50
CA GLU A 119 0.59 1.15 13.27
C GLU A 119 -0.25 2.14 12.46
N LEU A 120 -1.54 1.86 12.25
CA LEU A 120 -2.41 2.75 11.48
C LEU A 120 -2.52 4.14 12.11
N GLU A 121 -2.60 4.22 13.45
CA GLU A 121 -2.60 5.48 14.17
C GLU A 121 -1.27 6.25 14.02
N ALA A 122 -0.13 5.56 14.10
CA ALA A 122 1.18 6.16 13.89
C ALA A 122 1.33 6.72 12.47
N TYR A 123 0.85 5.99 11.44
CA TYR A 123 0.81 6.49 10.07
C TYR A 123 -0.12 7.68 9.95
N LEU A 124 -1.34 7.59 10.49
CA LEU A 124 -2.28 8.71 10.48
C LEU A 124 -1.63 9.96 11.08
N LYS A 125 -0.99 9.87 12.25
CA LYS A 125 -0.30 11.00 12.88
C LYS A 125 0.77 11.60 11.97
N LYS A 126 1.68 10.76 11.44
CA LYS A 126 2.74 11.18 10.52
C LYS A 126 2.19 11.90 9.28
N TYR A 127 1.12 11.38 8.67
CA TYR A 127 0.58 11.93 7.42
C TYR A 127 -0.42 13.07 7.63
N PHE A 128 -1.09 13.14 8.78
CA PHE A 128 -1.98 14.24 9.15
C PHE A 128 -1.20 15.52 9.43
N GLU A 129 -0.15 15.46 10.25
CA GLU A 129 0.71 16.61 10.58
C GLU A 129 1.40 17.19 9.34
N ASN A 130 1.78 16.33 8.39
CA ASN A 130 2.42 16.74 7.13
C ASN A 130 1.44 17.34 6.11
N GLN A 131 0.12 17.15 6.28
CA GLN A 131 -0.90 17.71 5.36
C GLN A 131 -1.32 19.13 5.71
N GLY A 132 -1.19 19.56 6.97
CA GLY A 132 -1.47 20.95 7.37
C GLY A 132 -0.53 22.00 6.74
N LYS A 133 0.54 21.58 6.06
CA LYS A 133 1.61 22.45 5.53
C LYS A 133 1.61 22.60 3.99
N GLY A 134 0.61 22.09 3.25
CA GLY A 134 0.61 22.18 1.78
C GLY A 134 -0.75 22.14 1.10
N LYS A 135 -0.78 22.36 -0.22
CA LYS A 135 -1.98 22.33 -1.11
C LYS A 135 -2.61 20.92 -1.26
N ARG A 136 -2.21 19.95 -0.45
CA ARG A 136 -2.56 18.55 -0.61
C ARG A 136 -3.83 18.28 0.19
N LYS A 137 -4.95 18.11 -0.50
CA LYS A 137 -6.25 17.82 0.10
C LYS A 137 -6.24 16.55 0.98
N MET A 138 -7.00 16.61 2.08
CA MET A 138 -7.31 15.49 2.97
C MET A 138 -7.94 14.31 2.22
N GLU A 139 -8.61 14.61 1.11
CA GLU A 139 -9.19 13.70 0.11
C GLU A 139 -8.27 12.60 -0.43
N ASN A 140 -6.97 12.61 -0.10
CA ASN A 140 -6.02 11.61 -0.59
C ASN A 140 -5.32 10.84 0.54
N LEU A 141 -5.71 11.07 1.81
CA LEU A 141 -5.00 10.53 2.97
C LEU A 141 -5.00 9.00 3.00
N LYS A 142 -6.16 8.35 2.78
CA LYS A 142 -6.28 6.87 2.74
C LYS A 142 -5.34 6.25 1.70
N CYS A 143 -5.37 6.75 0.46
CA CYS A 143 -4.46 6.29 -0.59
C CYS A 143 -2.98 6.44 -0.21
N ARG A 144 -2.61 7.57 0.38
CA ARG A 144 -1.21 7.81 0.80
C ARG A 144 -0.77 6.84 1.88
N ILE A 145 -1.61 6.61 2.88
CA ILE A 145 -1.31 5.67 3.97
C ILE A 145 -1.14 4.25 3.41
N ALA A 146 -2.06 3.79 2.56
CA ALA A 146 -1.96 2.48 1.92
C ALA A 146 -0.69 2.33 1.07
N ILE A 147 -0.39 3.32 0.22
CA ILE A 147 0.82 3.33 -0.62
C ILE A 147 2.08 3.32 0.26
N ALA A 148 2.12 4.16 1.30
CA ALA A 148 3.27 4.23 2.20
C ALA A 148 3.57 2.87 2.86
N ARG A 149 2.54 2.15 3.31
CA ARG A 149 2.72 0.83 3.91
C ARG A 149 3.28 -0.20 2.95
N LEU A 150 2.81 -0.20 1.71
CA LEU A 150 3.33 -1.10 0.67
C LEU A 150 4.78 -0.76 0.35
N ASP A 151 5.11 0.53 0.28
CA ASP A 151 6.48 1.02 0.06
C ASP A 151 7.41 0.61 1.22
N ASP A 152 6.97 0.74 2.47
CA ASP A 152 7.73 0.31 3.65
C ASP A 152 7.98 -1.21 3.64
N LEU A 153 6.98 -2.03 3.25
CA LEU A 153 7.17 -3.47 3.10
C LEU A 153 8.14 -3.83 1.96
N ILE A 154 8.17 -3.04 0.88
CA ILE A 154 9.15 -3.21 -0.19
C ILE A 154 10.56 -2.94 0.34
N HIS A 155 10.76 -1.82 1.04
CA HIS A 155 12.06 -1.48 1.63
C HIS A 155 12.52 -2.56 2.61
N GLU A 156 11.64 -3.00 3.53
CA GLU A 156 11.94 -4.08 4.46
C GLU A 156 12.30 -5.38 3.72
N GLY A 157 11.54 -5.74 2.69
CA GLY A 157 11.81 -6.91 1.86
C GLY A 157 13.16 -6.84 1.12
N GLU A 158 13.55 -5.67 0.63
CA GLU A 158 14.85 -5.45 -0.02
C GLU A 158 16.02 -5.57 0.97
N GLU A 159 15.90 -4.98 2.16
CA GLU A 159 16.91 -5.11 3.21
C GLU A 159 17.08 -6.58 3.65
N LEU A 160 15.97 -7.29 3.81
CA LEU A 160 15.98 -8.71 4.18
C LEU A 160 16.57 -9.57 3.06
N LEU A 161 16.29 -9.27 1.78
CA LEU A 161 16.90 -9.94 0.65
C LEU A 161 18.43 -9.80 0.67
N GLN A 162 18.96 -8.62 0.96
CA GLN A 162 20.42 -8.41 1.07
C GLN A 162 21.03 -9.25 2.19
N LYS A 163 20.38 -9.33 3.35
CA LYS A 163 20.83 -10.19 4.46
C LYS A 163 20.77 -11.67 4.07
N ALA A 164 19.69 -12.09 3.42
CA ALA A 164 19.48 -13.47 3.01
C ALA A 164 20.49 -13.92 1.93
N GLN A 165 20.86 -13.02 1.01
CA GLN A 165 21.94 -13.25 0.04
C GLN A 165 23.28 -13.50 0.72
N LYS A 166 23.62 -12.72 1.77
CA LYS A 166 24.85 -12.95 2.54
C LYS A 166 24.85 -14.33 3.20
N LYS A 167 23.75 -14.71 3.87
CA LYS A 167 23.60 -16.05 4.48
C LYS A 167 23.79 -17.17 3.44
N LEU A 168 23.20 -17.04 2.26
CA LEU A 168 23.34 -18.01 1.18
C LEU A 168 24.80 -18.09 0.68
N GLN A 169 25.46 -16.95 0.47
CA GLN A 169 26.85 -16.89 0.01
C GLN A 169 27.84 -17.47 1.02
N SER A 170 27.61 -17.29 2.33
CA SER A 170 28.47 -17.85 3.38
C SER A 170 28.35 -19.37 3.53
N ALA A 171 27.35 -19.99 2.91
CA ALA A 171 27.12 -21.43 2.94
C ALA A 171 27.53 -22.15 1.64
N LEU A 172 27.97 -21.39 0.63
CA LEU A 172 28.52 -21.87 -0.64
C LEU A 172 30.06 -21.93 -0.56
#